data_AF-A0A6I5RI72-F1
#
_entry.id   AF-A0A6I5RI72-F1
#
_cell.length_a   1.000
_cell.length_b   1.000
_cell.length_c   1.000
_cell.angle_alpha   90.00
_cell.angle_beta   90.00
_cell.angle_gamma   90.00
#
_symmetry.space_group_name_H-M   'P 1'
#
loop_
_entity.id
_entity.type
_entity.pdbx_description
1 polymer ?
#
loop_
_entity_poly.entity_id
_entity_poly.type
_entity_poly.pdbx_seq_one_letter_code
_entity_poly.pdbx_strand_id
1 'polypeptide(L)'
;SQVVLTEEGINRAFRAELVQKRLVNVESETLMNFSGGEPITFRDVEVELLPENQIQINALTDLPNRQDVPIRMTATIIVERRRRIRFDNPTFNADGIDEDVRGISEIFTNAFADVLNEMVDLDRFDLDGVTLRLNRLETSGKNLVFSGYAQIDHFPGT
;
A
#
# COMPACT_ATOMS: atom_id res chain seq x y z
N SER A 1 15.01 10.49 -15.32
CA SER A 1 13.65 10.99 -15.56
C SER A 1 12.95 11.21 -14.22
N GLN A 2 11.88 12.00 -14.21
CA GLN A 2 11.04 12.21 -13.04
C GLN A 2 9.62 11.77 -13.38
N VAL A 3 8.98 11.04 -12.47
CA VAL A 3 7.58 10.63 -12.54
C VAL A 3 6.87 11.24 -11.35
N VAL A 4 5.67 11.79 -11.57
CA VAL A 4 4.87 12.42 -10.53
C VAL A 4 3.53 11.67 -10.45
N LEU A 5 3.21 11.14 -9.27
CA LEU A 5 1.89 10.60 -8.95
C LEU A 5 1.18 11.58 -8.02
N THR A 6 0.02 12.08 -8.43
CA THR A 6 -0.80 12.92 -7.56
C THR A 6 -1.52 12.05 -6.53
N GLU A 7 -1.83 12.60 -5.35
CA GLU A 7 -2.67 11.96 -4.33
C GLU A 7 -4.00 11.45 -4.93
N GLU A 8 -4.63 12.26 -5.78
CA GLU A 8 -5.85 11.86 -6.49
C GLU A 8 -5.59 10.69 -7.44
N GLY A 9 -4.46 10.69 -8.13
CA GLY A 9 -4.02 9.59 -8.99
C GLY A 9 -3.78 8.29 -8.21
N ILE A 10 -3.19 8.38 -7.02
CA ILE A 10 -2.98 7.25 -6.12
C ILE A 10 -4.33 6.70 -5.65
N ASN A 11 -5.23 7.56 -5.15
CA ASN A 11 -6.59 7.17 -4.75
C ASN A 11 -7.38 6.53 -5.90
N ARG A 12 -7.24 7.06 -7.13
CA ARG A 12 -7.82 6.44 -8.33
C ARG A 12 -7.20 5.08 -8.65
N ALA A 13 -5.90 4.91 -8.44
CA ALA A 13 -5.23 3.62 -8.62
C ALA A 13 -5.77 2.56 -7.64
N PHE A 14 -6.05 2.91 -6.39
CA PHE A 14 -6.71 2.00 -5.43
C PHE A 14 -8.11 1.54 -5.86
N ARG A 15 -8.78 2.30 -6.73
CA ARG A 15 -10.06 1.93 -7.33
C ARG A 15 -9.93 1.16 -8.65
N ALA A 16 -8.72 1.02 -9.18
CA ALA A 16 -8.48 0.28 -10.41
C ALA A 16 -8.57 -1.23 -10.15
N GLU A 17 -9.12 -1.96 -11.11
CA GLU A 17 -9.39 -3.41 -10.99
C GLU A 17 -8.14 -4.21 -10.60
N LEU A 18 -6.97 -3.88 -11.17
CA LEU A 18 -5.72 -4.57 -10.87
C LEU A 18 -5.31 -4.45 -9.41
N VAL A 19 -5.55 -3.28 -8.80
CA VAL A 19 -5.21 -3.01 -7.40
C VAL A 19 -6.25 -3.63 -6.48
N GLN A 20 -7.54 -3.52 -6.81
CA GLN A 20 -8.62 -4.15 -6.04
C GLN A 20 -8.47 -5.67 -5.94
N LYS A 21 -8.02 -6.34 -7.01
CA LYS A 21 -7.73 -7.79 -6.98
C LYS A 21 -6.68 -8.20 -5.95
N ARG A 22 -5.85 -7.28 -5.47
CA ARG A 22 -4.85 -7.53 -4.41
C ARG A 22 -5.41 -7.29 -3.00
N LEU A 23 -6.54 -6.62 -2.90
CA LEU A 23 -7.18 -6.22 -1.64
C LEU A 23 -8.44 -7.04 -1.32
N VAL A 24 -8.95 -7.79 -2.29
CA VAL A 24 -10.09 -8.70 -2.15
C VAL A 24 -9.60 -10.13 -1.90
N ASN A 25 -10.27 -10.83 -0.99
CA ASN A 25 -9.97 -12.20 -0.60
C ASN A 25 -8.49 -12.42 -0.24
N VAL A 26 -7.93 -11.51 0.56
CA VAL A 26 -6.59 -11.62 1.11
C VAL A 26 -6.54 -12.79 2.09
N GLU A 27 -5.69 -13.75 1.76
CA GLU A 27 -5.38 -14.90 2.60
C GLU A 27 -4.12 -14.60 3.41
N SER A 28 -4.28 -14.54 4.72
CA SER A 28 -3.18 -14.41 5.69
C SER A 28 -3.57 -15.17 6.93
N GLU A 29 -2.69 -16.03 7.45
CA GLU A 29 -2.97 -16.81 8.66
C GLU A 29 -3.41 -15.91 9.83
N THR A 30 -2.75 -14.76 9.99
CA THR A 30 -3.11 -13.78 11.02
C THR A 30 -4.54 -13.27 10.82
N LEU A 31 -4.90 -12.86 9.61
CA LEU A 31 -6.23 -12.33 9.30
C LEU A 31 -7.32 -13.41 9.43
N MET A 32 -7.04 -14.61 8.92
CA MET A 32 -7.98 -15.73 8.89
C MET A 32 -8.30 -16.25 10.29
N ASN A 33 -7.37 -16.13 11.24
CA ASN A 33 -7.64 -16.46 12.64
C ASN A 33 -8.76 -15.57 13.26
N PHE A 34 -8.93 -14.34 12.77
CA PHE A 34 -9.97 -13.42 13.25
C PHE A 34 -11.28 -13.53 12.47
N SER A 35 -11.23 -13.99 11.22
CA SER A 35 -12.41 -14.17 10.36
C SER A 35 -13.02 -15.57 10.43
N GLY A 36 -12.48 -16.48 11.26
CA GLY A 36 -12.96 -17.85 11.34
C GLY A 36 -12.55 -18.73 10.16
N GLY A 37 -11.42 -18.41 9.51
CA GLY A 37 -10.89 -19.15 8.37
C GLY A 37 -11.32 -18.59 7.01
N GLU A 38 -12.01 -17.45 6.97
CA GLU A 38 -12.45 -16.82 5.73
C GLU A 38 -11.44 -15.77 5.24
N PRO A 39 -11.20 -15.62 3.93
CA PRO A 39 -10.38 -14.53 3.40
C PRO A 39 -10.94 -13.15 3.75
N ILE A 40 -10.05 -12.17 3.89
CA ILE A 40 -10.41 -10.78 4.26
C ILE A 40 -10.40 -9.88 3.04
N THR A 41 -11.32 -8.91 2.99
CA THR A 41 -11.34 -7.88 1.94
C THR A 41 -11.17 -6.49 2.55
N PHE A 42 -10.17 -5.76 2.07
CA PHE A 42 -9.96 -4.36 2.38
C PHE A 42 -10.67 -3.47 1.37
N ARG A 43 -11.48 -2.54 1.88
CA ARG A 43 -12.38 -1.66 1.12
C ARG A 43 -12.08 -0.20 1.41
N ASP A 44 -12.65 0.67 0.57
CA ASP A 44 -12.73 2.12 0.81
C ASP A 44 -11.37 2.74 1.17
N VAL A 45 -10.33 2.31 0.46
CA VAL A 45 -8.98 2.80 0.69
C VAL A 45 -8.87 4.26 0.27
N GLU A 46 -8.49 5.10 1.21
CA GLU A 46 -8.23 6.51 1.02
C GLU A 46 -6.82 6.85 1.48
N VAL A 47 -6.11 7.60 0.64
CA VAL A 47 -4.72 8.01 0.85
C VAL A 47 -4.63 9.52 0.96
N GLU A 48 -3.86 9.97 1.95
CA GLU A 48 -3.41 11.34 2.09
C GLU A 48 -1.88 11.37 2.12
N LEU A 49 -1.28 12.21 1.26
CA LEU A 49 0.17 12.44 1.27
C LEU A 49 0.50 13.55 2.25
N LEU A 50 1.44 13.26 3.15
CA LEU A 50 1.88 14.17 4.19
C LEU A 50 3.32 14.63 3.91
N PRO A 51 3.78 15.72 4.57
CA PRO A 51 5.20 16.10 4.53
C PRO A 51 6.15 14.98 5.00
N GLU A 52 7.45 15.15 4.73
CA GLU A 52 8.50 14.25 5.23
C GLU A 52 8.35 12.79 4.78
N ASN A 53 7.81 12.57 3.58
CA ASN A 53 7.55 11.26 2.98
C ASN A 53 6.56 10.42 3.77
N GLN A 54 5.74 11.04 4.61
CA GLN A 54 4.69 10.35 5.33
C GLN A 54 3.46 10.17 4.46
N ILE A 55 2.72 9.11 4.76
CA ILE A 55 1.42 8.82 4.18
C ILE A 55 0.47 8.39 5.28
N GLN A 56 -0.76 8.89 5.21
CA GLN A 56 -1.87 8.36 5.98
C GLN A 56 -2.77 7.55 5.05
N ILE A 57 -3.18 6.36 5.50
CA ILE A 57 -4.09 5.50 4.77
C ILE A 57 -5.23 5.09 5.69
N ASN A 58 -6.45 5.31 5.23
CA ASN A 58 -7.67 4.82 5.85
C ASN A 58 -8.28 3.74 4.96
N ALA A 59 -8.85 2.71 5.59
CA ALA A 59 -9.60 1.67 4.90
C ALA A 59 -10.63 1.04 5.85
N LEU A 60 -11.52 0.22 5.30
CA LEU A 60 -12.46 -0.59 6.05
C LEU A 60 -12.29 -2.06 5.72
N THR A 61 -12.68 -2.92 6.64
CA THR A 61 -12.80 -4.36 6.40
C THR A 61 -13.98 -4.91 7.16
N ASP A 62 -14.47 -6.06 6.71
CA ASP A 62 -15.57 -6.76 7.36
C ASP A 62 -15.11 -8.08 7.95
N LEU A 63 -15.71 -8.43 9.08
CA LEU A 63 -15.62 -9.71 9.76
C LEU A 63 -17.00 -10.36 9.80
N PRO A 64 -17.09 -11.69 9.95
CA PRO A 64 -18.38 -12.38 10.02
C PRO A 64 -19.32 -11.84 11.09
N ASN A 65 -18.77 -11.35 12.21
CA ASN A 65 -19.52 -10.82 13.35
C ASN A 65 -19.46 -9.30 13.49
N ARG A 66 -18.72 -8.60 12.62
CA ARG A 66 -18.56 -7.14 12.71
C ARG A 66 -18.25 -6.52 11.36
N GLN A 67 -19.07 -5.56 10.95
CA GLN A 67 -18.86 -4.79 9.72
C GLN A 67 -18.05 -3.52 10.02
N ASP A 68 -17.44 -2.96 8.98
CA ASP A 68 -16.77 -1.66 8.99
C ASP A 68 -15.70 -1.53 10.09
N VAL A 69 -14.89 -2.57 10.28
CA VAL A 69 -13.71 -2.51 11.15
C VAL A 69 -12.71 -1.52 10.53
N PRO A 70 -12.36 -0.42 11.23
CA PRO A 70 -11.54 0.62 10.65
C PRO A 70 -10.06 0.24 10.64
N ILE A 71 -9.39 0.61 9.57
CA ILE A 71 -7.93 0.56 9.41
C ILE A 71 -7.44 1.98 9.25
N ARG A 72 -6.47 2.38 10.07
CA ARG A 72 -5.91 3.73 10.06
C ARG A 72 -4.42 3.66 10.29
N MET A 73 -3.68 3.82 9.21
CA MET A 73 -2.23 3.70 9.18
C MET A 73 -1.60 5.05 8.92
N THR A 74 -0.51 5.36 9.62
CA THR A 74 0.51 6.28 9.12
C THR A 74 1.79 5.50 8.85
N ALA A 75 2.53 5.83 7.79
CA ALA A 75 3.81 5.21 7.50
C ALA A 75 4.75 6.18 6.79
N THR A 76 6.04 5.89 6.77
CA THR A 76 7.00 6.59 5.93
C THR A 76 7.21 5.81 4.64
N ILE A 77 7.01 6.45 3.50
CA ILE A 77 7.30 5.83 2.20
C ILE A 77 8.80 5.94 1.92
N ILE A 78 9.45 4.79 1.68
CA ILE A 78 10.87 4.73 1.35
C ILE A 78 11.14 3.93 0.08
N VAL A 79 12.32 4.15 -0.50
CA VAL A 79 12.84 3.29 -1.56
C VAL A 79 13.73 2.21 -0.93
N GLU A 80 13.34 0.95 -1.08
CA GLU A 80 14.16 -0.19 -0.70
C GLU A 80 14.98 -0.67 -1.90
N ARG A 81 16.29 -0.88 -1.68
CA ARG A 81 17.22 -1.49 -2.66
C ARG A 81 17.17 -0.86 -4.05
N ARG A 82 16.76 0.42 -4.15
CA ARG A 82 16.60 1.19 -5.40
C ARG A 82 15.57 0.59 -6.38
N ARG A 83 14.72 -0.31 -5.90
CA ARG A 83 13.84 -1.17 -6.74
C ARG A 83 12.43 -1.35 -6.19
N ARG A 84 12.21 -1.11 -4.90
CA ARG A 84 10.90 -1.30 -4.27
C ARG A 84 10.49 -0.07 -3.52
N ILE A 85 9.19 0.15 -3.40
CA ILE A 85 8.63 1.13 -2.48
C ILE A 85 8.14 0.36 -1.27
N ARG A 86 8.47 0.85 -0.07
CA ARG A 86 8.03 0.25 1.19
C ARG A 86 7.30 1.29 2.03
N PHE A 87 6.22 0.84 2.66
CA PHE A 87 5.59 1.52 3.79
C PHE A 87 6.36 1.10 5.05
N ASP A 88 7.27 1.97 5.48
CA ASP A 88 8.20 1.72 6.59
C ASP A 88 7.65 2.26 7.91
N ASN A 89 7.87 1.51 8.98
CA ASN A 89 7.37 1.80 10.33
C ASN A 89 5.88 2.16 10.36
N PRO A 90 4.99 1.27 9.88
CA PRO A 90 3.56 1.52 9.95
C PRO A 90 3.13 1.71 11.41
N THR A 91 2.32 2.72 11.66
CA THR A 91 1.73 3.02 12.97
C THR A 91 0.22 3.08 12.86
N PHE A 92 -0.45 2.47 13.83
CA PHE A 92 -1.89 2.54 13.95
C PHE A 92 -2.32 3.84 14.65
N ASN A 93 -3.32 4.52 14.08
CA ASN A 93 -3.96 5.68 14.72
C ASN A 93 -5.34 5.30 15.27
N ALA A 94 -5.45 5.33 16.60
CA ALA A 94 -6.66 4.98 17.35
C ALA A 94 -7.68 6.12 17.52
N ASP A 95 -7.36 7.34 17.09
CA ASP A 95 -8.19 8.53 17.33
C ASP A 95 -9.59 8.34 16.75
N GLY A 96 -10.64 8.46 17.57
CA GLY A 96 -12.02 8.28 17.10
C GLY A 96 -12.38 6.86 16.63
N ILE A 97 -11.59 5.86 17.03
CA ILE A 97 -11.95 4.43 16.92
C ILE A 97 -12.47 3.95 18.28
N ASP A 98 -13.63 3.29 18.25
CA ASP A 98 -14.27 2.72 19.43
C ASP A 98 -13.33 1.73 20.15
N GLU A 99 -13.37 1.75 21.48
CA GLU A 99 -12.44 0.98 22.32
C GLU A 99 -12.59 -0.54 22.09
N ASP A 100 -13.80 -0.99 21.78
CA ASP A 100 -14.13 -2.40 21.57
C ASP A 100 -13.55 -2.99 20.26
N VAL A 101 -13.19 -2.15 19.28
CA VAL A 101 -12.52 -2.57 18.03
C VAL A 101 -11.06 -2.19 17.94
N ARG A 102 -10.58 -1.30 18.82
CA ARG A 102 -9.24 -0.74 18.71
C ARG A 102 -8.16 -1.82 18.56
N GLY A 103 -8.23 -2.88 19.37
CA GLY A 103 -7.24 -3.96 19.33
C GLY A 103 -7.26 -4.74 18.01
N ILE A 104 -8.44 -5.02 17.46
CA ILE A 104 -8.53 -5.72 16.17
C ILE A 104 -8.16 -4.79 14.99
N SER A 105 -8.56 -3.52 15.06
CA SER A 105 -8.16 -2.49 14.09
C SER A 105 -6.64 -2.33 14.00
N GLU A 106 -5.92 -2.37 15.12
CA GLU A 106 -4.46 -2.31 15.14
C GLU A 106 -3.83 -3.53 14.43
N ILE A 107 -4.31 -4.74 14.74
CA ILE A 107 -3.83 -5.98 14.12
C ILE A 107 -4.05 -5.94 12.60
N PHE A 108 -5.25 -5.54 12.17
CA PHE A 108 -5.60 -5.46 10.76
C PHE A 108 -4.84 -4.33 10.05
N THR A 109 -4.53 -3.24 10.74
CA THR A 109 -3.68 -2.16 10.20
C THR A 109 -2.28 -2.66 9.89
N ASN A 110 -1.69 -3.44 10.80
CA ASN A 110 -0.36 -4.01 10.58
C ASN A 110 -0.37 -5.03 9.42
N ALA A 111 -1.35 -5.93 9.40
CA ALA A 111 -1.49 -6.89 8.30
C ALA A 111 -1.76 -6.21 6.95
N PHE A 112 -2.52 -5.11 6.94
CA PHE A 112 -2.75 -4.32 5.73
C PHE A 112 -1.46 -3.67 5.21
N ALA A 113 -0.56 -3.21 6.10
CA ALA A 113 0.75 -2.69 5.70
C ALA A 113 1.59 -3.76 4.97
N ASP A 114 1.54 -5.01 5.43
CA ASP A 114 2.22 -6.13 4.77
C ASP A 114 1.67 -6.38 3.37
N VAL A 115 0.34 -6.41 3.21
CA VAL A 115 -0.32 -6.53 1.90
C VAL A 115 0.12 -5.43 0.95
N LEU A 116 0.14 -4.18 1.41
CA LEU A 116 0.59 -3.05 0.60
C LEU A 116 2.06 -3.18 0.17
N ASN A 117 2.93 -3.66 1.06
CA ASN A 117 4.35 -3.88 0.76
C ASN A 117 4.55 -5.00 -0.29
N GLU A 118 3.67 -5.99 -0.38
CA GLU A 118 3.71 -7.01 -1.43
C GLU A 118 3.23 -6.51 -2.81
N MET A 119 2.43 -5.44 -2.83
CA MET A 119 1.86 -4.86 -4.04
C MET A 119 2.84 -3.97 -4.80
N VAL A 120 3.72 -3.26 -4.10
CA VAL A 120 4.58 -2.21 -4.68
C VAL A 120 6.03 -2.67 -4.86
N ASP A 121 6.18 -3.84 -5.47
CA ASP A 121 7.46 -4.37 -5.95
C ASP A 121 7.68 -4.00 -7.41
N LEU A 122 8.54 -3.03 -7.70
CA LEU A 122 8.76 -2.57 -9.09
C LEU A 122 9.57 -3.58 -9.92
N ASP A 123 10.26 -4.54 -9.28
CA ASP A 123 10.91 -5.65 -10.00
C ASP A 123 9.85 -6.58 -10.64
N ARG A 124 8.62 -6.64 -10.09
CA ARG A 124 7.50 -7.38 -10.72
C ARG A 124 6.94 -6.68 -11.96
N PHE A 125 7.32 -5.43 -12.20
CA PHE A 125 7.04 -4.69 -13.42
C PHE A 125 8.22 -4.73 -14.40
N ASP A 126 9.16 -5.69 -14.25
CA ASP A 126 10.20 -5.94 -15.26
C ASP A 126 9.53 -6.10 -16.63
N LEU A 127 9.59 -5.01 -17.39
CA LEU A 127 9.27 -4.96 -18.79
C LEU A 127 10.42 -5.68 -19.47
N ASP A 128 10.14 -6.64 -20.34
CA ASP A 128 11.13 -7.49 -21.01
C ASP A 128 12.44 -6.74 -21.35
N GLY A 129 13.52 -7.04 -20.61
CA GLY A 129 14.84 -6.44 -20.79
C GLY A 129 15.06 -5.02 -20.27
N VAL A 130 14.15 -4.43 -19.49
CA VAL A 130 14.23 -3.06 -18.93
C VAL A 130 14.18 -3.09 -17.40
N THR A 131 15.30 -2.80 -16.75
CA THR A 131 15.40 -2.60 -15.29
C THR A 131 15.10 -1.14 -14.92
N LEU A 132 14.11 -0.89 -14.07
CA LEU A 132 13.87 0.44 -13.50
C LEU A 132 14.66 0.62 -12.19
N ARG A 133 15.42 1.71 -12.07
CA ARG A 133 16.17 2.07 -10.86
C ARG A 133 15.69 3.39 -10.28
N LEU A 134 15.23 3.35 -9.04
CA LEU A 134 14.84 4.52 -8.26
C LEU A 134 16.05 5.10 -7.51
N ASN A 135 16.20 6.42 -7.59
CA ASN A 135 17.23 7.17 -6.88
C ASN A 135 16.66 7.93 -5.68
N ARG A 136 15.48 8.53 -5.86
CA ARG A 136 14.83 9.36 -4.84
C ARG A 136 13.32 9.21 -4.95
N LEU A 137 12.69 9.26 -3.78
CA LEU A 137 11.25 9.36 -3.59
C LEU A 137 11.01 10.49 -2.61
N GLU A 138 10.09 11.39 -2.93
CA GLU A 138 9.67 12.43 -2.00
C GLU A 138 8.21 12.84 -2.14
N THR A 139 7.60 13.21 -1.02
CA THR A 139 6.31 13.90 -0.99
C THR A 139 6.51 15.40 -1.20
N SER A 140 5.75 16.00 -2.11
CA SER A 140 5.75 17.44 -2.39
C SER A 140 4.30 17.94 -2.48
N GLY A 141 3.77 18.40 -1.35
CA GLY A 141 2.34 18.67 -1.19
C GLY A 141 1.54 17.41 -1.51
N LYS A 142 0.57 17.52 -2.43
CA LYS A 142 -0.28 16.40 -2.88
C LYS A 142 0.36 15.51 -3.95
N ASN A 143 1.67 15.49 -4.06
CA ASN A 143 2.39 14.73 -5.08
C ASN A 143 3.42 13.80 -4.44
N LEU A 144 3.50 12.58 -4.95
CA LEU A 144 4.60 11.66 -4.73
C LEU A 144 5.51 11.69 -5.97
N VAL A 145 6.73 12.15 -5.76
CA VAL A 145 7.70 12.40 -6.82
C VAL A 145 8.77 11.32 -6.78
N PHE A 146 8.91 10.61 -7.91
CA PHE A 146 9.95 9.62 -8.11
C PHE A 146 10.97 10.15 -9.09
N SER A 147 12.24 9.89 -8.83
CA SER A 147 13.30 10.10 -9.82
C SER A 147 14.18 8.87 -9.93
N GLY A 148 14.56 8.58 -11.17
CA GLY A 148 15.28 7.36 -11.48
C GLY A 148 15.68 7.30 -12.94
N TYR A 149 16.09 6.12 -13.36
CA TYR A 149 16.40 5.79 -14.74
C TYR A 149 15.98 4.37 -15.05
N ALA A 150 15.66 4.11 -16.31
CA ALA A 150 15.51 2.78 -16.84
C ALA A 150 16.82 2.38 -17.52
N GLN A 151 17.29 1.16 -17.26
CA GLN A 151 18.40 0.54 -17.95
C GLN A 151 17.85 -0.59 -18.83
N ILE A 152 18.22 -0.60 -20.11
CA ILE A 152 17.82 -1.64 -21.05
C ILE A 152 19.01 -2.58 -21.23
N ASP A 153 18.85 -3.84 -20.84
CA ASP A 153 19.89 -4.87 -20.94
C ASP A 153 19.76 -5.69 -22.24
N HIS A 154 18.54 -5.79 -22.82
CA HIS A 154 18.27 -6.44 -24.11
C HIS A 154 16.93 -5.95 -24.67
N PHE A 155 16.78 -5.89 -26.00
CA PHE A 155 15.52 -5.61 -26.66
C PHE A 155 14.83 -6.92 -27.04
N PRO A 156 13.57 -7.18 -26.62
CA PRO A 156 12.87 -8.40 -27.00
C PRO A 156 12.77 -8.52 -28.52
N GLY A 157 13.32 -9.61 -29.08
CA GLY A 157 13.18 -9.96 -30.50
C GLY A 157 14.45 -10.20 -31.33
N THR A 158 15.54 -10.69 -30.74
CA THR A 158 16.63 -11.33 -31.54
C THR A 158 16.45 -12.83 -31.61
#